data_AF-A0A2K0U1E5-F1
#
_entry.id   AF-A0A2K0U1E5-F1
#
_cell.length_a   1.000
_cell.length_b   1.000
_cell.length_c   1.000
_cell.angle_alpha   90.00
_cell.angle_beta   90.00
_cell.angle_gamma   90.00
#
_symmetry.space_group_name_H-M   'P 1'
#
loop_
_entity.id
_entity.type
_entity.pdbx_description
1 polymer ?
#
loop_
_entity_poly.entity_id
_entity_poly.type
_entity_poly.pdbx_seq_one_letter_code
_entity_poly.pdbx_strand_id
1 'polypeptide(L)'
;MADDTQTNEHLALDEKSAPRTASRASTTSELQDTMDLDDPVAAASKPRRRKTVGAKKVTEHTEDQEEDSQERLVMNLLEMVVGATPDDLATQQDEITSALLRLKELQDKQPPKVSFNPSIANSRRERLEGVLIYLTSELSAIPASNWASYKKKLLKFCESEPVINMEFPQRLLKVMEIIYLPEELEAIPREEFGRMHSVARVCATAAQAMGPDGENTDGLVEKWISAKVQDLEFLKRMFGSMRNTFRASGFEHTRMPWETRD
;
A
#
# COMPACT_ATOMS: atom_id res chain seq x y z
N MET A 1 47.16 -51.89 -5.16
CA MET A 1 48.39 -51.52 -5.88
C MET A 1 48.34 -49.99 -5.97
N ALA A 2 48.84 -49.33 -4.93
CA ALA A 2 50.23 -48.87 -4.80
C ALA A 2 50.46 -47.72 -5.79
N ASP A 3 50.40 -46.48 -5.28
CA ASP A 3 51.58 -45.64 -4.92
C ASP A 3 52.12 -44.95 -6.18
N ASP A 4 52.64 -43.74 -6.22
CA ASP A 4 52.97 -42.68 -5.27
C ASP A 4 53.41 -41.52 -6.21
N THR A 5 52.97 -40.27 -6.06
CA THR A 5 53.55 -39.22 -5.19
C THR A 5 54.63 -38.38 -5.89
N GLN A 6 54.64 -37.11 -5.48
CA GLN A 6 55.70 -36.09 -5.50
C GLN A 6 55.47 -34.88 -6.43
N THR A 7 55.04 -33.71 -5.93
CA THR A 7 55.64 -32.73 -4.99
C THR A 7 56.67 -31.79 -5.62
N ASN A 8 56.36 -30.48 -5.60
CA ASN A 8 57.18 -29.39 -5.04
C ASN A 8 56.42 -28.07 -5.30
N GLU A 9 55.91 -27.32 -4.31
CA GLU A 9 56.59 -26.61 -3.22
C GLU A 9 57.68 -25.62 -3.66
N HIS A 10 57.38 -24.32 -3.55
CA HIS A 10 58.10 -23.34 -2.69
C HIS A 10 57.41 -21.95 -2.88
N LEU A 11 56.78 -21.35 -1.86
CA LEU A 11 57.37 -20.48 -0.82
C LEU A 11 57.88 -19.14 -1.40
N ALA A 12 57.63 -17.95 -0.84
CA ALA A 12 57.16 -17.55 0.47
C ALA A 12 56.89 -16.02 0.47
N LEU A 13 56.02 -15.58 1.40
CA LEU A 13 56.16 -14.44 2.35
C LEU A 13 56.59 -13.05 1.77
N ASP A 14 56.06 -11.91 2.24
CA ASP A 14 55.94 -11.57 3.65
C ASP A 14 55.13 -10.28 3.93
N GLU A 15 54.74 -10.21 5.19
CA GLU A 15 54.22 -9.15 6.06
C GLU A 15 54.42 -7.66 5.73
N LYS A 16 53.43 -6.87 6.17
CA LYS A 16 53.50 -5.78 7.19
C LYS A 16 52.39 -4.76 6.90
N SER A 17 51.70 -4.10 7.82
CA SER A 17 51.62 -4.06 9.28
C SER A 17 50.40 -3.17 9.56
N ALA A 18 49.53 -3.56 10.50
CA ALA A 18 48.79 -2.60 11.33
C ALA A 18 49.65 -2.34 12.61
N PRO A 19 49.26 -1.54 13.63
CA PRO A 19 48.02 -0.78 13.85
C PRO A 19 48.19 0.59 14.58
N ARG A 20 47.04 1.15 15.02
CA ARG A 20 46.78 1.84 16.32
C ARG A 20 46.72 3.39 16.42
N THR A 21 45.48 3.83 16.71
CA THR A 21 45.01 4.73 17.80
C THR A 21 45.51 6.17 17.89
N ALA A 22 44.61 7.15 17.95
CA ALA A 22 44.05 7.66 19.21
C ALA A 22 43.11 8.88 19.03
N SER A 23 42.09 8.89 19.86
CA SER A 23 41.17 9.95 20.31
C SER A 23 41.72 11.39 20.32
N ARG A 24 40.81 12.40 20.22
CA ARG A 24 40.49 13.35 21.32
C ARG A 24 39.48 14.45 20.93
N ALA A 25 38.37 14.46 21.68
CA ALA A 25 37.57 15.55 22.27
C ALA A 25 37.28 16.90 21.54
N SER A 26 35.98 17.20 21.49
CA SER A 26 35.26 18.40 21.96
C SER A 26 35.83 19.80 21.73
N THR A 27 35.05 20.66 21.04
CA THR A 27 34.59 21.95 21.62
C THR A 27 33.30 22.44 20.96
N THR A 28 32.36 22.81 21.82
CA THR A 28 31.14 23.60 21.63
C THR A 28 31.43 25.07 21.34
N SER A 29 30.64 25.70 20.47
CA SER A 29 30.35 27.15 20.46
C SER A 29 29.01 27.29 19.72
N GLU A 30 27.87 27.40 20.40
CA GLU A 30 27.29 28.65 20.91
C GLU A 30 27.45 29.81 19.90
N LEU A 31 26.38 30.03 19.14
CA LEU A 31 25.97 31.34 18.63
C LEU A 31 24.45 31.38 18.76
N GLN A 32 24.03 32.05 19.83
CA GLN A 32 22.68 32.55 20.03
C GLN A 32 22.42 33.61 18.94
N ASP A 33 21.36 33.41 18.17
CA ASP A 33 20.68 34.50 17.48
C ASP A 33 19.21 34.46 17.91
N THR A 34 18.96 35.11 19.04
CA THR A 34 17.63 35.49 19.52
C THR A 34 17.20 36.73 18.76
N MET A 35 16.39 36.54 17.71
CA MET A 35 15.58 37.63 17.17
C MET A 35 14.23 37.62 17.88
N ASP A 36 14.08 38.55 18.83
CA ASP A 36 12.80 39.05 19.33
C ASP A 36 11.97 39.57 18.15
N LEU A 37 10.77 39.02 17.96
CA LEU A 37 9.73 39.63 17.14
C LEU A 37 8.43 39.62 17.92
N ASP A 38 7.94 40.84 18.13
CA ASP A 38 6.76 41.24 18.88
C ASP A 38 5.50 40.42 18.58
N ASP A 39 4.86 39.96 19.65
CA ASP A 39 3.47 39.48 19.68
C ASP A 39 2.50 40.67 19.79
N PRO A 40 1.58 40.88 18.82
CA PRO A 40 0.38 41.65 19.07
C PRO A 40 -0.77 40.76 19.57
N VAL A 41 -1.16 41.06 20.81
CA VAL A 41 -2.46 40.77 21.44
C VAL A 41 -3.65 41.10 20.51
N ALA A 42 -4.58 40.16 20.30
CA ALA A 42 -6.01 40.32 20.66
C ALA A 42 -6.96 39.23 20.07
N ALA A 43 -7.94 38.88 20.91
CA ALA A 43 -9.31 38.47 20.60
C ALA A 43 -9.61 37.02 20.16
N ALA A 44 -9.71 36.12 21.15
CA ALA A 44 -10.48 34.90 21.06
C ALA A 44 -11.99 35.19 20.93
N SER A 45 -12.59 34.81 19.80
CA SER A 45 -14.04 34.81 19.61
C SER A 45 -14.62 33.41 19.87
N LYS A 46 -15.65 33.35 20.73
CA LYS A 46 -16.36 32.12 21.12
C LYS A 46 -17.24 31.60 19.97
N PRO A 47 -17.30 30.29 19.69
CA PRO A 47 -18.37 29.73 18.86
C PRO A 47 -19.67 29.61 19.66
N ARG A 48 -20.68 30.32 19.16
CA ARG A 48 -22.03 30.43 19.70
C ARG A 48 -22.86 29.21 19.31
N ARG A 49 -23.27 28.45 20.32
CA ARG A 49 -24.26 27.37 20.30
C ARG A 49 -25.55 27.83 19.62
N ARG A 50 -26.01 27.14 18.56
CA ARG A 50 -27.36 27.30 18.01
C ARG A 50 -28.02 25.93 17.91
N LYS A 51 -28.94 25.65 18.84
CA LYS A 51 -29.98 24.63 18.73
C LYS A 51 -31.00 25.12 17.71
N THR A 52 -31.37 24.27 16.76
CA THR A 52 -32.67 24.35 16.07
C THR A 52 -33.25 22.94 15.99
N VAL A 53 -34.28 22.74 16.81
CA VAL A 53 -35.29 21.69 16.71
C VAL A 53 -36.24 22.10 15.58
N GLY A 54 -36.61 21.16 14.70
CA GLY A 54 -37.56 21.43 13.63
C GLY A 54 -37.76 20.21 12.75
N ALA A 55 -38.60 19.29 13.25
CA ALA A 55 -39.04 18.09 12.56
C ALA A 55 -39.74 18.38 11.23
N LYS A 56 -39.48 17.53 10.23
CA LYS A 56 -40.52 17.14 9.27
C LYS A 56 -40.30 15.67 8.87
N LYS A 57 -41.25 14.86 9.36
CA LYS A 57 -41.57 13.47 9.06
C LYS A 57 -42.05 13.35 7.61
N VAL A 58 -42.18 12.11 7.11
CA VAL A 58 -42.72 11.64 5.80
C VAL A 58 -41.57 11.16 4.90
N THR A 59 -41.37 9.88 4.56
CA THR A 59 -42.26 8.70 4.57
C THR A 59 -41.40 7.44 4.73
N GLU A 60 -41.94 6.47 5.46
CA GLU A 60 -41.47 5.09 5.53
C GLU A 60 -41.45 4.44 4.14
N HIS A 61 -40.31 3.88 3.77
CA HIS A 61 -40.24 2.61 3.06
C HIS A 61 -39.11 1.81 3.72
N THR A 62 -39.44 1.22 4.87
CA THR A 62 -38.67 0.14 5.46
C THR A 62 -39.03 -1.10 4.65
N GLU A 63 -38.27 -1.38 3.60
CA GLU A 63 -38.13 -2.77 3.18
C GLU A 63 -37.08 -3.38 4.11
N ASP A 64 -37.57 -4.28 4.96
CA ASP A 64 -36.79 -5.14 5.83
C ASP A 64 -35.75 -5.91 5.02
N GLN A 65 -34.55 -5.34 4.86
CA GLN A 65 -33.33 -6.14 4.74
C GLN A 65 -32.92 -6.50 6.17
N GLU A 66 -33.58 -7.51 6.74
CA GLU A 66 -32.96 -8.25 7.83
C GLU A 66 -31.57 -8.69 7.36
N GLU A 67 -30.56 -8.42 8.17
CA GLU A 67 -29.16 -8.73 7.89
C GLU A 67 -28.99 -10.22 7.52
N ASP A 68 -28.80 -10.48 6.23
CA ASP A 68 -28.24 -11.72 5.63
C ASP A 68 -26.76 -11.85 6.04
N SER A 69 -26.47 -11.88 7.34
CA SER A 69 -25.12 -12.15 7.81
C SER A 69 -24.78 -13.61 7.54
N GLN A 70 -23.55 -13.87 7.09
CA GLN A 70 -23.05 -15.22 6.81
C GLN A 70 -23.24 -16.16 8.01
N GLU A 71 -23.10 -15.63 9.23
CA GLU A 71 -23.30 -16.36 10.47
C GLU A 71 -24.76 -16.79 10.67
N ARG A 72 -25.74 -15.94 10.33
CA ARG A 72 -27.18 -16.25 10.44
C ARG A 72 -27.59 -17.34 9.46
N LEU A 73 -27.07 -17.31 8.23
CA LEU A 73 -27.30 -18.35 7.21
C LEU A 73 -26.69 -19.71 7.60
N VAL A 74 -25.49 -19.71 8.18
CA VAL A 74 -24.85 -20.93 8.68
C VAL A 74 -25.61 -21.51 9.87
N MET A 75 -26.06 -20.67 10.81
CA MET A 75 -26.86 -21.11 11.95
C MET A 75 -28.21 -21.69 11.53
N ASN A 76 -28.88 -21.08 10.55
CA ASN A 76 -30.13 -21.60 10.00
C ASN A 76 -29.94 -22.96 9.30
N LEU A 77 -28.86 -23.11 8.51
CA LEU A 77 -28.51 -24.41 7.91
C LEU A 77 -28.22 -25.49 8.96
N LEU A 78 -27.52 -25.14 10.03
CA LEU A 78 -27.27 -26.05 11.15
C LEU A 78 -28.58 -26.45 11.83
N GLU A 79 -29.49 -25.51 12.05
CA GLU A 79 -30.80 -25.79 12.65
C GLU A 79 -31.66 -26.70 11.77
N MET A 80 -31.65 -26.51 10.45
CA MET A 80 -32.36 -27.38 9.50
C MET A 80 -31.79 -28.80 9.41
N VAL A 81 -30.48 -28.97 9.63
CA VAL A 81 -29.81 -30.28 9.48
C VAL A 81 -29.69 -31.02 10.81
N VAL A 82 -29.66 -30.33 11.94
CA VAL A 82 -29.51 -30.94 13.26
C VAL A 82 -30.80 -31.64 13.68
N GLY A 83 -30.76 -32.97 13.70
CA GLY A 83 -31.88 -33.80 14.14
C GLY A 83 -32.93 -34.09 13.07
N ALA A 84 -32.74 -33.62 11.84
CA ALA A 84 -33.63 -33.89 10.72
C ALA A 84 -33.54 -35.34 10.26
N THR A 85 -34.70 -35.95 9.98
CA THR A 85 -34.76 -37.27 9.35
C THR A 85 -34.55 -37.15 7.83
N PRO A 86 -34.25 -38.24 7.12
CA PRO A 86 -34.05 -38.21 5.66
C PRO A 86 -35.25 -37.63 4.89
N ASP A 87 -36.47 -37.87 5.38
CA ASP A 87 -37.69 -37.33 4.78
C ASP A 87 -37.82 -35.81 5.03
N ASP A 88 -37.42 -35.33 6.22
CA ASP A 88 -37.39 -33.90 6.53
C ASP A 88 -36.40 -33.16 5.63
N LEU A 89 -35.21 -33.72 5.43
CA LEU A 89 -34.19 -33.16 4.52
C LEU A 89 -34.66 -33.12 3.06
N ALA A 90 -35.43 -34.12 2.62
CA ALA A 90 -36.02 -34.12 1.29
C ALA A 90 -37.06 -32.99 1.13
N THR A 91 -37.85 -32.71 2.17
CA THR A 91 -38.82 -31.60 2.14
C THR A 91 -38.18 -30.22 2.27
N GLN A 92 -37.03 -30.10 2.95
CA GLN A 92 -36.27 -28.86 3.12
C GLN A 92 -35.17 -28.65 2.06
N GLN A 93 -35.08 -29.53 1.06
CA GLN A 93 -34.01 -29.53 0.06
C GLN A 93 -33.87 -28.19 -0.67
N ASP A 94 -34.99 -27.57 -1.05
CA ASP A 94 -35.00 -26.29 -1.75
C ASP A 94 -34.50 -25.14 -0.86
N GLU A 95 -34.85 -25.17 0.42
CA GLU A 95 -34.44 -24.16 1.41
C GLU A 95 -32.95 -24.28 1.74
N ILE A 96 -32.46 -25.50 1.95
CA ILE A 96 -31.03 -25.81 2.12
C ILE A 96 -30.24 -25.36 0.89
N THR A 97 -30.72 -25.68 -0.31
CA THR A 97 -30.06 -25.30 -1.57
C THR A 97 -30.01 -23.78 -1.73
N SER A 98 -31.09 -23.08 -1.40
CA SER A 98 -31.15 -21.62 -1.46
C SER A 98 -30.17 -20.96 -0.48
N ALA A 99 -30.08 -21.46 0.75
CA ALA A 99 -29.14 -20.96 1.76
C ALA A 99 -27.68 -21.23 1.38
N LEU A 100 -27.38 -22.40 0.79
CA LEU A 100 -26.05 -22.72 0.27
C LEU A 100 -25.65 -21.85 -0.92
N LEU A 101 -26.58 -21.59 -1.85
CA LEU A 101 -26.34 -20.68 -2.97
C LEU A 101 -26.11 -19.24 -2.49
N ARG A 102 -26.85 -18.80 -1.48
CA ARG A 102 -26.69 -17.49 -0.86
C ARG A 102 -25.34 -17.35 -0.14
N LEU A 103 -24.93 -18.37 0.61
CA LEU A 103 -23.61 -18.42 1.24
C LEU A 103 -22.48 -18.39 0.20
N LYS A 104 -22.64 -19.13 -0.90
CA LYS A 104 -21.69 -19.10 -2.01
C LYS A 104 -21.61 -17.71 -2.64
N GLU A 105 -22.73 -17.04 -2.88
CA GLU A 105 -22.75 -15.67 -3.40
C GLU A 105 -22.03 -14.68 -2.46
N LEU A 106 -22.24 -14.82 -1.15
CA LEU A 106 -21.53 -14.02 -0.14
C LEU A 106 -20.04 -14.36 -0.07
N GLN A 107 -19.66 -15.62 -0.27
CA GLN A 107 -18.26 -16.05 -0.32
C GLN A 107 -17.55 -15.55 -1.59
N ASP A 108 -18.20 -15.62 -2.74
CA ASP A 108 -17.67 -15.14 -4.02
C ASP A 108 -17.52 -13.60 -4.05
N LYS A 109 -18.35 -12.89 -3.27
CA LYS A 109 -18.25 -11.44 -3.04
C LYS A 109 -17.22 -11.06 -1.99
N GLN A 110 -16.77 -12.00 -1.14
CA GLN A 110 -15.63 -11.76 -0.27
C GLN A 110 -14.36 -11.87 -1.11
N PRO A 111 -13.44 -10.88 -1.05
CA PRO A 111 -12.11 -11.09 -1.59
C PRO A 111 -11.53 -12.37 -0.94
N PRO A 112 -10.84 -13.24 -1.68
CA PRO A 112 -10.44 -14.56 -1.20
C PRO A 112 -9.76 -14.43 0.16
N LYS A 113 -10.47 -14.82 1.23
CA LYS A 113 -9.91 -14.97 2.58
C LYS A 113 -9.13 -16.27 2.65
N VAL A 114 -8.16 -16.44 1.75
CA VAL A 114 -7.00 -17.26 2.11
C VAL A 114 -6.16 -16.30 2.93
N SER A 115 -6.20 -16.43 4.25
CA SER A 115 -5.16 -15.86 5.09
C SER A 115 -3.87 -16.57 4.68
N PHE A 116 -3.23 -16.11 3.62
CA PHE A 116 -1.86 -16.47 3.33
C PHE A 116 -1.09 -15.81 4.44
N ASN A 117 -0.89 -16.54 5.54
CA ASN A 117 0.00 -16.11 6.58
C ASN A 117 1.38 -16.23 5.96
N PRO A 118 2.03 -15.13 5.53
CA PRO A 118 3.26 -15.21 4.75
C PRO A 118 4.32 -15.99 5.53
N SER A 119 4.22 -15.99 6.87
CA SER A 119 5.02 -16.77 7.82
C SER A 119 5.08 -18.28 7.59
N ILE A 120 4.23 -18.87 6.73
CA ILE A 120 4.22 -20.31 6.42
C ILE A 120 5.14 -20.65 5.24
N ALA A 121 5.46 -19.68 4.37
CA ALA A 121 6.33 -19.96 3.23
C ALA A 121 7.79 -20.01 3.67
N ASN A 122 8.52 -21.03 3.22
CA ASN A 122 9.87 -21.35 3.71
C ASN A 122 10.92 -20.35 3.23
N SER A 123 10.61 -19.53 2.22
CA SER A 123 11.50 -18.48 1.73
C SER A 123 10.81 -17.15 1.46
N ARG A 124 11.56 -16.06 1.60
CA ARG A 124 11.12 -14.69 1.22
C ARG A 124 10.61 -14.61 -0.22
N ARG A 125 11.23 -15.39 -1.11
CA ARG A 125 10.84 -15.47 -2.52
C ARG A 125 9.45 -16.06 -2.66
N GLU A 126 9.18 -17.18 -2.00
CA GLU A 126 7.85 -17.82 -2.01
C GLU A 126 6.80 -16.90 -1.40
N ARG A 127 7.12 -16.18 -0.31
CA ARG A 127 6.23 -15.16 0.27
C ARG A 127 5.88 -14.07 -0.74
N LEU A 128 6.89 -13.51 -1.41
CA LEU A 128 6.69 -12.49 -2.42
C LEU A 128 5.85 -13.03 -3.59
N GLU A 129 6.20 -14.17 -4.15
CA GLU A 129 5.46 -14.78 -5.26
C GLU A 129 4.01 -15.10 -4.86
N GLY A 130 3.77 -15.61 -3.66
CA GLY A 130 2.45 -15.87 -3.11
C GLY A 130 1.60 -14.60 -3.01
N VAL A 131 2.16 -13.52 -2.44
CA VAL A 131 1.47 -12.23 -2.33
C VAL A 131 1.15 -11.63 -3.70
N LEU A 132 2.05 -11.75 -4.67
CA LEU A 132 1.83 -11.22 -6.02
C LEU A 132 0.65 -11.88 -6.74
N ILE A 133 0.28 -13.11 -6.38
CA ILE A 133 -0.93 -13.77 -6.92
C ILE A 133 -2.20 -13.05 -6.45
N TYR A 134 -2.24 -12.60 -5.20
CA TYR A 134 -3.41 -11.90 -4.63
C TYR A 134 -3.56 -10.47 -5.14
N LEU A 135 -2.46 -9.86 -5.59
CA LEU A 135 -2.46 -8.50 -6.14
C LEU A 135 -2.82 -8.44 -7.63
N THR A 136 -3.47 -9.47 -8.18
CA THR A 136 -3.77 -9.56 -9.63
C THR A 136 -4.54 -8.33 -10.13
N SER A 137 -5.49 -7.79 -9.35
CA SER A 137 -6.22 -6.57 -9.67
C SER A 137 -5.29 -5.35 -9.80
N GLU A 138 -4.43 -5.14 -8.81
CA GLU A 138 -3.50 -4.01 -8.75
C GLU A 138 -2.43 -4.11 -9.84
N LEU A 139 -1.92 -5.31 -10.06
CA LEU A 139 -0.92 -5.58 -11.09
C LEU A 139 -1.47 -5.37 -12.50
N SER A 140 -2.77 -5.55 -12.71
CA SER A 140 -3.40 -5.28 -14.02
C SER A 140 -3.40 -3.79 -14.41
N ALA A 141 -3.25 -2.90 -13.42
CA ALA A 141 -3.13 -1.46 -13.68
C ALA A 141 -1.72 -1.06 -14.15
N ILE A 142 -0.72 -1.92 -13.95
CA ILE A 142 0.66 -1.69 -14.39
C ILE A 142 0.84 -2.30 -15.80
N PRO A 143 1.44 -1.59 -16.76
CA PRO A 143 1.72 -2.15 -18.08
C PRO A 143 2.51 -3.45 -17.98
N ALA A 144 2.04 -4.50 -18.67
CA ALA A 144 2.63 -5.84 -18.57
C ALA A 144 4.12 -5.87 -18.96
N SER A 145 4.54 -5.03 -19.91
CA SER A 145 5.94 -4.86 -20.31
C SER A 145 6.81 -4.36 -19.15
N ASN A 146 6.32 -3.38 -18.40
CA ASN A 146 7.03 -2.79 -17.26
C ASN A 146 7.05 -3.80 -16.11
N TRP A 147 5.90 -4.42 -15.82
CA TRP A 147 5.76 -5.39 -14.75
C TRP A 147 6.71 -6.58 -14.89
N ALA A 148 6.89 -7.12 -16.09
CA ALA A 148 7.85 -8.22 -16.32
C ALA A 148 9.28 -7.85 -15.89
N SER A 149 9.71 -6.62 -16.19
CA SER A 149 11.02 -6.09 -15.79
C SER A 149 11.10 -5.88 -14.28
N TYR A 150 10.06 -5.31 -13.67
CA TYR A 150 10.01 -5.06 -12.24
C TYR A 150 10.01 -6.36 -11.44
N LYS A 151 9.17 -7.34 -11.81
CA LYS A 151 9.13 -8.65 -11.18
C LYS A 151 10.50 -9.31 -11.17
N LYS A 152 11.24 -9.25 -12.28
CA LYS A 152 12.62 -9.77 -12.35
C LYS A 152 13.56 -9.06 -11.36
N LYS A 153 13.47 -7.73 -11.25
CA LYS A 153 14.29 -6.94 -10.30
C LYS A 153 13.91 -7.23 -8.85
N LEU A 154 12.62 -7.35 -8.54
CA LEU A 154 12.12 -7.67 -7.20
C LEU A 154 12.60 -9.05 -6.75
N LEU A 155 12.50 -10.07 -7.61
CA LEU A 155 12.97 -11.42 -7.29
C LEU A 155 14.48 -11.43 -7.03
N LYS A 156 15.27 -10.75 -7.88
CA LYS A 156 16.72 -10.59 -7.66
C LYS A 156 17.03 -9.87 -6.36
N PHE A 157 16.26 -8.84 -6.02
CA PHE A 157 16.42 -8.10 -4.75
C PHE A 157 16.07 -8.98 -3.56
N CYS A 158 14.98 -9.74 -3.63
CA CYS A 158 14.52 -10.66 -2.59
C CYS A 158 15.56 -11.73 -2.24
N GLU A 159 16.30 -12.20 -3.25
CA GLU A 159 17.40 -13.17 -3.11
C GLU A 159 18.70 -12.55 -2.58
N SER A 160 18.78 -11.22 -2.48
CA SER A 160 20.00 -10.57 -2.03
C SER A 160 20.18 -10.65 -0.52
N GLU A 161 21.45 -10.80 -0.10
CA GLU A 161 21.86 -10.86 1.30
C GLU A 161 21.41 -9.65 2.14
N PRO A 162 21.50 -8.40 1.65
CA PRO A 162 21.14 -7.22 2.44
C PRO A 162 19.69 -7.23 2.94
N VAL A 163 18.77 -7.86 2.21
CA VAL A 163 17.34 -7.86 2.57
C VAL A 163 17.08 -8.55 3.90
N ILE A 164 17.94 -9.49 4.33
CA ILE A 164 17.77 -10.22 5.60
C ILE A 164 17.77 -9.28 6.80
N ASN A 165 18.61 -8.24 6.75
CA ASN A 165 18.83 -7.31 7.86
C ASN A 165 18.11 -5.98 7.67
N MET A 166 17.28 -5.85 6.63
CA MET A 166 16.57 -4.61 6.35
C MET A 166 15.26 -4.56 7.12
N GLU A 167 14.99 -3.44 7.77
CA GLU A 167 13.68 -3.10 8.33
C GLU A 167 12.69 -2.73 7.22
N PHE A 168 11.38 -2.80 7.50
CA PHE A 168 10.33 -2.46 6.54
C PHE A 168 10.57 -1.15 5.75
N PRO A 169 10.92 0.00 6.37
CA PRO A 169 11.13 1.24 5.62
C PRO A 169 12.29 1.17 4.61
N GLN A 170 13.34 0.41 4.92
CA GLN A 170 14.50 0.24 4.04
C GLN A 170 14.15 -0.64 2.84
N ARG A 171 13.41 -1.73 3.07
CA ARG A 171 12.91 -2.59 2.00
C ARG A 171 11.93 -1.83 1.11
N LEU A 172 11.03 -1.07 1.71
CA LEU A 172 10.06 -0.25 0.99
C LEU A 172 10.74 0.76 0.07
N LEU A 173 11.78 1.46 0.55
CA LEU A 173 12.56 2.37 -0.29
C LEU A 173 13.14 1.68 -1.53
N LYS A 174 13.69 0.48 -1.38
CA LYS A 174 14.22 -0.31 -2.50
C LYS A 174 13.14 -0.79 -3.45
N VAL A 175 11.99 -1.20 -2.94
CA VAL A 175 10.85 -1.57 -3.78
C VAL A 175 10.32 -0.34 -4.54
N MET A 176 10.27 0.83 -3.91
CA MET A 176 9.90 2.09 -4.56
C MET A 176 10.88 2.47 -5.68
N GLU A 177 12.18 2.31 -5.48
CA GLU A 177 13.20 2.52 -6.53
C GLU A 177 12.97 1.60 -7.74
N ILE A 178 12.49 0.37 -7.51
CA ILE A 178 12.25 -0.63 -8.57
C ILE A 178 10.94 -0.35 -9.34
N ILE A 179 9.87 0.01 -8.64
CA ILE A 179 8.51 0.09 -9.21
C ILE A 179 7.96 1.51 -9.16
N TYR A 180 7.86 2.12 -7.97
CA TYR A 180 7.12 3.36 -7.77
C TYR A 180 7.70 4.52 -8.57
N LEU A 181 9.01 4.76 -8.49
CA LEU A 181 9.64 5.89 -9.16
C LEU A 181 9.55 5.84 -10.70
N PRO A 182 9.87 4.73 -11.40
CA PRO A 182 9.72 4.71 -12.85
C PRO A 182 8.25 4.85 -13.28
N GLU A 183 7.31 4.29 -12.51
CA GLU A 183 5.88 4.43 -12.78
C GLU A 183 5.38 5.85 -12.52
N GLU A 184 5.87 6.52 -11.48
CA GLU A 184 5.55 7.91 -11.17
C GLU A 184 5.92 8.84 -12.32
N LEU A 185 7.10 8.66 -12.91
CA LEU A 185 7.59 9.44 -14.04
C LEU A 185 6.72 9.28 -15.30
N GLU A 186 6.07 8.13 -15.49
CA GLU A 186 5.22 7.87 -16.65
C GLU A 186 3.74 8.20 -16.41
N ALA A 187 3.21 7.84 -15.24
CA ALA A 187 1.79 7.85 -14.92
C ALA A 187 1.31 9.22 -14.42
N ILE A 188 2.12 9.94 -13.61
CA ILE A 188 1.71 11.25 -13.07
C ILE A 188 1.49 12.29 -14.18
N PRO A 189 2.37 12.44 -15.19
CA PRO A 189 2.13 13.39 -16.28
C PRO A 189 0.89 13.07 -17.12
N ARG A 190 0.47 11.80 -17.14
CA ARG A 190 -0.75 11.32 -17.82
C ARG A 190 -1.98 11.34 -16.91
N GLU A 191 -1.81 11.76 -15.65
CA GLU A 191 -2.86 11.77 -14.63
C GLU A 191 -3.51 10.41 -14.38
N GLU A 192 -2.73 9.34 -14.54
CA GLU A 192 -3.13 7.96 -14.27
C GLU A 192 -3.06 7.64 -12.76
N PHE A 193 -3.77 8.44 -11.94
CA PHE A 193 -3.71 8.33 -10.47
C PHE A 193 -4.20 6.97 -9.94
N GLY A 194 -5.13 6.31 -10.63
CA GLY A 194 -5.59 4.97 -10.29
C GLY A 194 -4.50 3.90 -10.43
N ARG A 195 -3.63 4.04 -11.44
CA ARG A 195 -2.44 3.20 -11.60
C ARG A 195 -1.46 3.45 -10.46
N MET A 196 -1.18 4.72 -10.12
CA MET A 196 -0.27 5.06 -9.01
C MET A 196 -0.76 4.58 -7.65
N HIS A 197 -2.07 4.59 -7.40
CA HIS A 197 -2.66 4.00 -6.21
C HIS A 197 -2.37 2.49 -6.13
N SER A 198 -2.57 1.77 -7.24
CA SER A 198 -2.28 0.34 -7.34
C SER A 198 -0.79 0.05 -7.14
N VAL A 199 0.10 0.86 -7.75
CA VAL A 199 1.56 0.78 -7.59
C VAL A 199 1.97 0.98 -6.14
N ALA A 200 1.37 1.95 -5.43
CA ALA A 200 1.65 2.17 -4.02
C ALA A 200 1.35 0.91 -3.20
N ARG A 201 0.14 0.33 -3.35
CA ARG A 201 -0.23 -0.91 -2.66
C ARG A 201 0.75 -2.04 -2.97
N VAL A 202 1.06 -2.27 -4.24
CA VAL A 202 2.03 -3.30 -4.66
C VAL A 202 3.39 -3.09 -3.99
N CYS A 203 3.88 -1.85 -3.89
CA CYS A 203 5.16 -1.56 -3.24
C CYS A 203 5.15 -1.92 -1.75
N ALA A 204 4.12 -1.50 -1.03
CA ALA A 204 4.01 -1.73 0.41
C ALA A 204 3.87 -3.23 0.72
N THR A 205 2.99 -3.94 0.00
CA THR A 205 2.77 -5.37 0.22
C THR A 205 3.98 -6.21 -0.19
N ALA A 206 4.68 -5.84 -1.28
CA ALA A 206 5.92 -6.52 -1.66
C ALA A 206 7.03 -6.33 -0.61
N ALA A 207 7.20 -5.11 -0.09
CA ALA A 207 8.19 -4.83 0.96
C ALA A 207 7.88 -5.57 2.26
N GLN A 208 6.59 -5.72 2.61
CA GLN A 208 6.13 -6.54 3.71
C GLN A 208 6.44 -8.02 3.50
N ALA A 209 6.10 -8.58 2.33
CA ALA A 209 6.30 -9.99 2.02
C ALA A 209 7.78 -10.44 2.08
N MET A 210 8.69 -9.52 1.75
CA MET A 210 10.13 -9.76 1.79
C MET A 210 10.75 -9.67 3.20
N GLY A 211 9.97 -9.27 4.22
CA GLY A 211 10.43 -9.17 5.59
C GLY A 211 10.71 -10.52 6.26
N PRO A 212 11.47 -10.53 7.37
CA PRO A 212 11.66 -11.71 8.19
C PRO A 212 10.35 -12.23 8.78
N ASP A 213 10.32 -13.51 9.11
CA ASP A 213 9.13 -14.15 9.68
C ASP A 213 8.81 -13.58 11.07
N GLY A 214 7.54 -13.27 11.29
CA GLY A 214 7.04 -12.67 12.54
C GLY A 214 7.15 -11.15 12.63
N GLU A 215 7.71 -10.46 11.62
CA GLU A 215 7.70 -9.00 11.57
C GLU A 215 6.28 -8.47 11.30
N ASN A 216 5.65 -7.90 12.33
CA ASN A 216 4.34 -7.27 12.18
C ASN A 216 4.49 -5.84 11.62
N THR A 217 4.12 -5.67 10.36
CA THR A 217 4.21 -4.40 9.63
C THR A 217 2.85 -3.90 9.11
N ASP A 218 1.75 -4.57 9.45
CA ASP A 218 0.40 -4.27 8.92
C ASP A 218 0.01 -2.81 9.13
N GLY A 219 0.22 -2.30 10.35
CA GLY A 219 -0.07 -0.90 10.68
C GLY A 219 0.82 0.10 9.93
N LEU A 220 2.06 -0.26 9.60
CA LEU A 220 2.98 0.59 8.83
C LEU A 220 2.63 0.59 7.34
N VAL A 221 2.27 -0.58 6.81
CA VAL A 221 1.82 -0.78 5.43
C VAL A 221 0.57 0.06 5.17
N GLU A 222 -0.48 -0.09 5.97
CA GLU A 222 -1.73 0.63 5.78
C GLU A 222 -1.57 2.15 5.97
N LYS A 223 -0.76 2.57 6.95
CA LYS A 223 -0.44 3.99 7.17
C LYS A 223 0.28 4.58 5.96
N TRP A 224 1.26 3.87 5.41
CA TRP A 224 2.02 4.35 4.26
C TRP A 224 1.15 4.41 2.99
N ILE A 225 0.34 3.37 2.73
CA ILE A 225 -0.60 3.37 1.60
C ILE A 225 -1.56 4.55 1.73
N SER A 226 -2.17 4.73 2.90
CA SER A 226 -3.10 5.84 3.17
C SER A 226 -2.46 7.21 2.93
N ALA A 227 -1.22 7.41 3.39
CA ALA A 227 -0.48 8.65 3.14
C ALA A 227 -0.26 8.86 1.63
N LYS A 228 0.12 7.83 0.88
CA LYS A 228 0.28 7.92 -0.58
C LYS A 228 -1.02 8.20 -1.31
N VAL A 229 -2.15 7.64 -0.88
CA VAL A 229 -3.46 7.96 -1.45
C VAL A 229 -3.77 9.46 -1.25
N GLN A 230 -3.49 9.99 -0.07
CA GLN A 230 -3.71 11.41 0.23
C GLN A 230 -2.82 12.30 -0.64
N ASP A 231 -1.54 11.96 -0.81
CA ASP A 231 -0.62 12.69 -1.70
C ASP A 231 -1.13 12.70 -3.15
N LEU A 232 -1.59 11.55 -3.65
CA LEU A 232 -2.11 11.43 -5.02
C LEU A 232 -3.40 12.21 -5.22
N GLU A 233 -4.31 12.20 -4.25
CA GLU A 233 -5.54 13.02 -4.29
C GLU A 233 -5.24 14.52 -4.23
N PHE A 234 -4.23 14.92 -3.45
CA PHE A 234 -3.75 16.30 -3.44
C PHE A 234 -3.20 16.70 -4.82
N LEU A 235 -2.33 15.87 -5.42
CA LEU A 235 -1.81 16.11 -6.77
C LEU A 235 -2.95 16.23 -7.79
N LYS A 236 -3.89 15.28 -7.80
CA LYS A 236 -5.05 15.30 -8.69
C LYS A 236 -5.86 16.59 -8.60
N ARG A 237 -6.09 17.11 -7.38
CA ARG A 237 -6.74 18.42 -7.19
C ARG A 237 -5.89 19.56 -7.74
N MET A 238 -4.59 19.55 -7.49
CA MET A 238 -3.66 20.56 -8.00
C MET A 238 -3.67 20.62 -9.53
N PHE A 239 -3.55 19.48 -10.22
CA PHE A 239 -3.65 19.40 -11.68
C PHE A 239 -4.99 19.92 -12.21
N GLY A 240 -6.10 19.57 -11.54
CA GLY A 240 -7.43 20.10 -11.85
C GLY A 240 -7.52 21.62 -11.72
N SER A 241 -6.99 22.17 -10.62
CA SER A 241 -6.95 23.63 -10.38
C SER A 241 -6.13 24.36 -11.44
N MET A 242 -4.95 23.87 -11.79
CA MET A 242 -4.09 24.50 -12.81
C MET A 242 -4.73 24.54 -14.20
N ARG A 243 -5.51 23.52 -14.56
CA ARG A 243 -6.27 23.54 -15.83
C ARG A 243 -7.41 24.54 -15.82
N ASN A 244 -8.09 24.68 -14.67
CA ASN A 244 -9.20 25.60 -14.53
C ASN A 244 -8.74 27.06 -14.50
N THR A 245 -7.58 27.36 -13.91
CA THR A 245 -7.00 28.72 -13.95
C THR A 245 -6.62 29.13 -15.36
N PHE A 246 -6.03 28.23 -16.16
CA PHE A 246 -5.70 28.50 -17.56
C PHE A 246 -6.93 28.68 -18.47
N ARG A 247 -8.05 28.03 -18.14
CA ARG A 247 -9.32 28.25 -18.86
C ARG A 247 -10.04 29.54 -18.44
N ALA A 248 -9.88 29.96 -17.19
CA ALA A 248 -10.43 31.21 -16.69
C ALA A 248 -9.64 32.43 -17.19
N SER A 249 -8.33 32.28 -17.46
CA SER A 249 -7.55 33.24 -18.23
C SER A 249 -7.75 33.03 -19.74
N GLY A 250 -9.02 32.95 -20.17
CA GLY A 250 -9.36 32.94 -21.58
C GLY A 250 -8.54 34.03 -22.29
N PHE A 251 -8.08 33.72 -23.50
CA PHE A 251 -7.49 34.66 -24.44
C PHE A 251 -8.51 35.78 -24.73
N GLU A 252 -8.77 36.66 -23.76
CA GLU A 252 -9.15 38.01 -24.08
C GLU A 252 -7.94 38.53 -24.83
N HIS A 253 -8.10 38.65 -26.14
CA HIS A 253 -7.20 39.39 -26.98
C HIS A 253 -7.28 40.81 -26.46
N THR A 254 -6.48 41.12 -25.44
CA THR A 254 -6.32 42.46 -24.90
C THR A 254 -5.70 43.25 -26.03
N ARG A 255 -6.55 43.83 -26.88
CA ARG A 255 -6.17 44.71 -27.97
C ARG A 255 -5.35 45.82 -27.33
N MET A 256 -4.04 45.78 -27.54
CA MET A 256 -3.17 46.67 -26.82
C MET A 256 -3.40 48.09 -27.35
N PRO A 257 -3.34 49.14 -26.51
CA PRO A 257 -3.74 50.50 -26.90
C PRO A 257 -3.01 51.08 -28.12
N TRP A 258 -1.89 50.48 -28.51
CA TRP A 258 -1.11 50.86 -29.68
C TRP A 258 -1.57 50.20 -31.00
N GLU A 259 -2.49 49.24 -30.96
CA GLU A 259 -3.05 48.57 -32.15
C GLU A 259 -4.22 49.33 -32.80
N THR A 260 -4.53 50.52 -32.28
CA THR A 260 -5.49 51.47 -32.86
C THR A 260 -4.78 52.76 -33.25
N ARG A 261 -4.02 52.71 -34.34
CA ARG A 261 -3.64 53.89 -35.11
C ARG A 261 -3.69 53.55 -36.59
N ASP A 262 -4.86 53.80 -37.18
CA ASP A 262 -5.04 54.13 -38.59
C ASP A 262 -5.88 55.41 -38.65
#